data_AF-A0A7C1YGZ4-F1
#
_entry.id   AF-A0A7C1YGZ4-F1
#
_cell.length_a   1.000
_cell.length_b   1.000
_cell.length_c   1.000
_cell.angle_alpha   90.00
_cell.angle_beta   90.00
_cell.angle_gamma   90.00
#
_symmetry.space_group_name_H-M   'P 1'
#
loop_
_entity.id
_entity.type
_entity.pdbx_description
1 polymer ?
#
loop_
_entity_poly.entity_id
_entity_poly.type
_entity_poly.pdbx_seq_one_letter_code
_entity_poly.pdbx_strand_id
1 'polypeptide(L)'
;MMHALMGWLGLHYFVLTPEGIGMAILVVCITQAVDQIRIRKEKFAAVEKLPKKEREAAAKELNANIKSILAMTYIQNVLIYVVVVLATAHVARTHGWL
;
A
#
# COMPACT_ATOMS: atom_id res chain seq x y z
N MET A 1 -3.14 4.74 -7.07
CA MET A 1 -2.97 5.99 -6.28
C MET A 1 -1.74 5.97 -5.37
N MET A 2 -1.47 4.88 -4.61
CA MET A 2 -0.27 4.78 -3.75
C MET A 2 1.05 5.03 -4.50
N HIS A 3 1.21 4.43 -5.69
CA HIS A 3 2.40 4.57 -6.53
C HIS A 3 2.63 5.99 -7.07
N ALA A 4 1.56 6.74 -7.35
CA ALA A 4 1.66 8.11 -7.84
C ALA A 4 2.05 9.07 -6.72
N LEU A 5 1.51 8.87 -5.52
CA LEU A 5 1.90 9.64 -4.32
C LEU A 5 3.37 9.38 -3.97
N MET A 6 3.81 8.13 -4.00
CA MET A 6 5.21 7.75 -3.71
C MET A 6 6.20 8.26 -4.76
N GLY A 7 5.84 8.23 -6.05
CA GLY A 7 6.67 8.77 -7.13
C GLY A 7 6.77 10.30 -7.10
N TRP A 8 5.67 10.99 -6.77
CA TRP A 8 5.65 12.46 -6.68
C TRP A 8 6.36 12.97 -5.42
N LEU A 9 6.11 12.33 -4.27
CA LEU A 9 6.73 12.70 -3.00
C LEU A 9 8.18 12.22 -2.88
N GLY A 10 8.58 11.23 -3.67
CA GLY A 10 9.96 10.78 -3.75
C GLY A 10 10.93 11.91 -4.13
N LEU A 11 10.56 12.80 -5.05
CA LEU A 11 11.44 13.91 -5.42
C LEU A 11 11.62 14.95 -4.30
N HIS A 12 10.68 15.06 -3.37
CA HIS A 12 10.70 16.03 -2.27
C HIS A 12 11.24 15.45 -0.95
N TYR A 13 11.15 14.13 -0.74
CA TYR A 13 11.66 13.47 0.46
C TYR A 13 13.05 12.83 0.29
N PHE A 14 13.53 12.60 -0.93
CA PHE A 14 14.84 11.98 -1.19
C PHE A 14 16.01 12.99 -1.24
N VAL A 15 15.87 14.14 -0.58
CA VAL A 15 17.08 14.75 -0.03
C VAL A 15 17.50 13.82 1.11
N LEU A 16 18.67 13.17 0.98
CA LEU A 16 19.21 12.15 1.89
C LEU A 16 19.54 12.74 3.28
N THR A 17 18.57 13.34 3.96
CA THR A 17 18.67 13.80 5.34
C THR A 17 17.87 12.84 6.25
N PRO A 18 18.31 12.64 7.51
CA PRO A 18 17.59 11.79 8.46
C PRO A 18 16.11 12.17 8.62
N GLU A 19 15.80 13.46 8.54
CA GLU A 19 14.44 14.00 8.61
C GLU A 19 13.59 13.61 7.38
N GLY A 20 14.17 13.69 6.18
CA GLY A 20 13.52 13.26 4.94
C GLY A 20 13.21 11.77 4.92
N ILE A 21 14.13 10.95 5.44
CA ILE A 21 13.94 9.51 5.60
C ILE A 21 12.81 9.22 6.61
N GLY A 22 12.80 9.91 7.76
CA GLY A 22 11.74 9.75 8.77
C GLY A 22 10.36 10.12 8.25
N MET A 23 10.26 11.22 7.50
CA MET A 23 9.01 11.64 6.86
C MET A 23 8.55 10.67 5.77
N ALA A 24 9.47 10.15 4.95
CA ALA A 24 9.14 9.14 3.95
C ALA A 24 8.55 7.88 4.61
N ILE A 25 9.16 7.40 5.70
CA ILE A 25 8.65 6.25 6.46
C ILE A 25 7.25 6.53 7.02
N LEU A 26 7.03 7.71 7.63
CA LEU A 26 5.72 8.09 8.18
C LEU A 26 4.64 8.14 7.08
N VAL A 27 4.95 8.75 5.94
CA VAL A 27 4.02 8.83 4.79
C VAL A 27 3.67 7.43 4.30
N VAL A 28 4.66 6.54 4.15
CA VAL A 28 4.43 5.15 3.75
C VAL A 28 3.50 4.45 4.73
N CYS A 29 3.77 4.56 6.04
CA CYS A 29 2.96 3.95 7.10
C CYS A 29 1.51 4.46 7.09
N ILE A 30 1.30 5.78 6.96
CA ILE A 30 -0.05 6.37 6.88
C ILE A 30 -0.78 5.86 5.64
N THR A 31 -0.09 5.84 4.50
CA THR A 31 -0.71 5.41 3.24
C THR A 31 -1.07 3.93 3.28
N GLN A 32 -0.23 3.09 3.89
CA GLN A 32 -0.53 1.68 4.13
C GLN A 32 -1.73 1.52 5.06
N ALA A 33 -1.82 2.28 6.15
CA ALA A 33 -2.96 2.23 7.06
C ALA A 33 -4.29 2.61 6.37
N VAL A 34 -4.27 3.66 5.55
CA VAL A 34 -5.43 4.08 4.75
C VAL A 34 -5.85 2.99 3.75
N ASP A 35 -4.89 2.36 3.07
CA ASP A 35 -5.17 1.29 2.11
C ASP A 35 -5.77 0.04 2.78
N GLN A 36 -5.29 -0.32 3.97
CA GLN A 36 -5.83 -1.43 4.75
C GLN A 36 -7.29 -1.18 5.15
N ILE A 37 -7.62 0.05 5.57
CA ILE A 37 -9.01 0.45 5.87
C ILE A 37 -9.88 0.41 4.61
N ARG A 38 -9.36 0.90 3.48
CA ARG A 38 -10.06 0.89 2.19
C ARG A 38 -10.40 -0.53 1.75
N ILE A 39 -9.42 -1.44 1.75
CA ILE A 39 -9.61 -2.85 1.38
C ILE A 39 -10.66 -3.50 2.27
N ARG A 40 -10.60 -3.25 3.59
CA ARG A 40 -11.60 -3.77 4.52
C ARG A 40 -13.01 -3.28 4.14
N LYS A 41 -13.19 -1.97 3.93
CA LYS A 41 -14.49 -1.41 3.52
C LYS A 41 -14.99 -1.98 2.19
N GLU A 42 -14.12 -2.10 1.19
CA GLU A 42 -14.46 -2.64 -0.12
C GLU A 42 -14.92 -4.10 -0.04
N LYS A 43 -14.21 -4.93 0.74
CA LYS A 43 -14.56 -6.34 0.92
C LYS A 43 -15.87 -6.52 1.70
N PHE A 44 -16.09 -5.73 2.75
CA PHE A 44 -17.36 -5.76 3.49
C PHE A 44 -18.54 -5.27 2.62
N ALA A 45 -18.35 -4.21 1.84
CA ALA A 45 -19.37 -3.73 0.91
C ALA A 45 -19.70 -4.77 -0.18
N ALA A 46 -18.73 -5.58 -0.62
CA ALA A 46 -18.98 -6.68 -1.55
C ALA A 46 -19.87 -7.76 -0.92
N VAL A 47 -19.67 -8.08 0.36
CA VAL A 47 -20.53 -9.03 1.10
C VAL A 47 -21.94 -8.47 1.27
N GLU A 48 -22.09 -7.19 1.57
CA GLU A 48 -23.41 -6.56 1.74
C GLU A 48 -24.24 -6.54 0.44
N LYS A 49 -23.60 -6.55 -0.72
CA LYS A 49 -24.27 -6.64 -2.02
C LYS A 49 -24.83 -8.03 -2.33
N LEU A 50 -24.44 -9.06 -1.57
CA LEU A 50 -24.94 -10.43 -1.76
C LEU A 50 -26.39 -10.59 -1.28
N PRO A 51 -27.13 -11.58 -1.80
CA PRO A 51 -28.47 -11.94 -1.31
C PRO A 51 -28.45 -12.29 0.19
N LYS A 52 -29.53 -11.98 0.92
CA LYS A 52 -29.62 -12.19 2.39
C LYS A 52 -29.26 -13.62 2.83
N LYS A 53 -29.56 -14.63 2.02
CA LYS A 53 -29.26 -16.05 2.31
C LYS A 53 -27.77 -16.38 2.27
N GLU A 54 -26.96 -15.60 1.55
CA GLU A 54 -25.52 -15.84 1.35
C GLU A 54 -24.64 -14.90 2.18
N ARG A 55 -25.19 -13.78 2.65
CA ARG A 55 -24.45 -12.76 3.42
C ARG A 55 -23.77 -13.32 4.66
N GLU A 56 -24.45 -14.18 5.41
CA GLU A 56 -23.93 -14.68 6.69
C GLU A 56 -22.74 -15.62 6.48
N ALA A 57 -22.83 -16.50 5.48
CA ALA A 57 -21.73 -17.39 5.09
C ALA A 57 -20.53 -16.58 4.55
N ALA A 58 -20.78 -15.63 3.64
CA ALA A 58 -19.75 -14.79 3.05
C ALA A 58 -19.10 -13.84 4.07
N ALA A 59 -19.84 -13.33 5.05
CA ALA A 59 -19.29 -12.51 6.14
C ALA A 59 -18.38 -13.34 7.06
N LYS A 60 -18.76 -14.58 7.35
CA LYS A 60 -17.95 -15.49 8.18
C LYS A 60 -16.65 -15.88 7.46
N GLU A 61 -16.74 -16.20 6.17
CA GLU A 61 -15.57 -16.49 5.33
C GLU A 61 -14.65 -15.27 5.20
N LEU A 62 -15.22 -14.08 5.00
CA LEU A 62 -14.46 -12.84 4.95
C LEU A 62 -13.73 -12.59 6.27
N ASN A 63 -14.39 -12.73 7.42
CA ASN A 63 -13.76 -12.54 8.72
C ASN A 63 -12.63 -13.54 9.01
N ALA A 64 -12.77 -14.79 8.54
CA ALA A 64 -11.71 -15.79 8.66
C ALA A 64 -10.47 -15.42 7.82
N ASN A 65 -10.69 -14.85 6.63
CA ASN A 65 -9.63 -14.61 5.65
C ASN A 65 -9.09 -13.17 5.63
N ILE A 66 -9.81 -12.19 6.20
CA ILE A 66 -9.48 -10.77 6.06
C ILE A 66 -8.06 -10.47 6.52
N LYS A 67 -7.60 -11.08 7.61
CA LYS A 67 -6.24 -10.89 8.12
C LYS A 67 -5.18 -11.36 7.10
N SER A 68 -5.41 -12.50 6.47
CA SER A 68 -4.52 -13.04 5.43
C SER A 68 -4.52 -12.17 4.17
N ILE A 69 -5.70 -11.73 3.72
CA ILE A 69 -5.85 -10.82 2.57
C ILE A 69 -5.07 -9.52 2.82
N LEU A 70 -5.28 -8.91 3.98
CA LEU A 70 -4.62 -7.67 4.39
C LEU A 70 -3.09 -7.82 4.48
N ALA A 71 -2.61 -8.94 5.02
CA ALA A 71 -1.18 -9.26 5.08
C ALA A 71 -0.57 -9.46 3.69
N MET A 72 -1.25 -10.19 2.80
CA MET A 72 -0.78 -10.39 1.43
C MET A 72 -0.73 -9.10 0.63
N THR A 73 -1.73 -8.23 0.76
CA THR A 73 -1.72 -6.92 0.10
C THR A 73 -0.62 -6.01 0.66
N TYR A 74 -0.34 -6.07 1.97
CA TYR A 74 0.80 -5.37 2.56
C TYR A 74 2.13 -5.83 1.93
N ILE A 75 2.37 -7.15 1.87
CA ILE A 75 3.59 -7.72 1.27
C ILE A 75 3.73 -7.29 -0.20
N GLN A 76 2.65 -7.36 -0.98
CA GLN A 76 2.65 -6.91 -2.36
C GLN A 76 3.02 -5.42 -2.48
N ASN A 77 2.42 -4.56 -1.65
CA ASN A 77 2.70 -3.12 -1.67
C ASN A 77 4.16 -2.83 -1.29
N VAL A 78 4.73 -3.55 -0.31
CA VAL A 78 6.15 -3.43 0.06
C VAL A 78 7.05 -3.86 -1.09
N LEU A 79 6.76 -5.00 -1.73
CA LEU A 79 7.55 -5.48 -2.87
C LEU A 79 7.52 -4.49 -4.04
N ILE A 80 6.35 -3.95 -4.39
CA ILE A 80 6.25 -2.96 -5.46
C ILE A 80 7.02 -1.69 -5.09
N TYR A 81 6.93 -1.23 -3.84
CA TYR A 81 7.69 -0.08 -3.38
C TYR A 81 9.20 -0.29 -3.51
N VAL A 82 9.71 -1.44 -3.06
CA VAL A 82 11.14 -1.80 -3.18
C VAL A 82 11.57 -1.80 -4.64
N VAL A 83 10.78 -2.41 -5.54
CA VAL A 83 11.07 -2.42 -6.98
C VAL A 83 11.11 -1.01 -7.55
N VAL A 84 10.15 -0.15 -7.20
CA VAL A 84 10.11 1.25 -7.66
C VAL A 84 11.33 2.02 -7.17
N VAL A 85 11.73 1.86 -5.90
CA VAL A 85 12.92 2.51 -5.33
C VAL A 85 14.19 2.04 -6.03
N LEU A 86 14.37 0.73 -6.22
CA LEU A 86 15.53 0.18 -6.92
C LEU A 86 15.59 0.63 -8.38
N ALA A 87 14.46 0.66 -9.09
CA ALA A 87 14.37 1.16 -10.45
C ALA A 87 14.72 2.66 -10.52
N THR A 88 14.18 3.45 -9.59
CA THR A 88 14.46 4.90 -9.52
C THR A 88 15.93 5.16 -9.22
N ALA A 89 16.52 4.43 -8.28
CA ALA A 89 17.95 4.52 -7.96
C ALA A 89 18.83 4.11 -9.17
N HIS A 90 18.43 3.08 -9.91
CA HIS A 90 19.14 2.68 -11.12
C HIS A 90 19.06 3.73 -12.23
N VAL A 91 17.88 4.33 -12.45
CA VAL A 91 17.70 5.43 -13.42
C VAL A 91 18.52 6.66 -13.01
N ALA A 92 18.45 7.06 -11.74
CA ALA A 92 19.24 8.18 -11.21
C ALA A 92 20.75 7.97 -11.41
N ARG A 93 21.25 6.75 -11.12
CA ARG A 93 22.65 6.37 -11.34
C ARG A 93 23.04 6.42 -12.82
N THR A 94 22.19 5.93 -13.72
CA THR A 94 22.49 5.91 -15.17
C THR A 94 22.46 7.29 -15.81
N HIS A 95 21.69 8.22 -15.24
CA HIS A 95 21.53 9.60 -15.75
C HIS A 95 22.41 10.62 -15.01
N GLY A 96 23.26 10.18 -14.07
CA GLY A 96 24.20 11.04 -13.34
C GLY A 96 23.54 12.02 -12.36
N TRP A 97 22.34 11.70 -11.87
CA TRP A 97 21.65 12.50 -10.85
C TRP A 97 22.10 12.16 -9.42
N LEU A 98 22.94 11.11 -9.30
CA LEU A 98 23.59 10.61 -8.09
C LEU A 98 25.09 10.46 -8.35
#